data_AF-A0A3N5PKI8-F1
#
_entry.id   AF-A0A3N5PKI8-F1
#
_cell.length_a   1.000
_cell.length_b   1.000
_cell.length_c   1.000
_cell.angle_alpha   90.00
_cell.angle_beta   90.00
_cell.angle_gamma   90.00
#
_symmetry.space_group_name_H-M   'P 1'
#
loop_
_entity.id
_entity.type
_entity.pdbx_description
1 polymer ?
#
loop_
_entity_poly.entity_id
_entity_poly.type
_entity_poly.pdbx_seq_one_letter_code
_entity_poly.pdbx_strand_id
1 'polypeptide(L)'
;MLKMFHHRKISVQLFVLAGMAMFAVWVCMGQAASTQPKAARPAADDDDIDFVLKHATPTTAPATSPADELFGTSKPSRPTRTDALPGVIVLSDGKTLPGWLYTTAEKDFDVFIDADKRWVHVPFLNVLSITAVVDEEKMEPEWRWKEMGVPEKVFTGREYPTRRFRWKFHLIDDSTLTGVVKGQPVWLELGQAKVGPMLLHERSKGEFSQKLADLVYVKQIFVSKRLMDAVLKQ
;
A
#
# COMPACT_ATOMS: atom_id res chain seq x y z
N MET A 1 -3.55 0.14 -62.50
CA MET A 1 -4.68 1.08 -62.29
C MET A 1 -4.46 1.75 -60.94
N LEU A 2 -3.82 2.92 -60.95
CA LEU A 2 -3.22 3.59 -59.79
C LEU A 2 -4.24 4.58 -59.18
N LYS A 3 -4.65 4.41 -57.91
CA LYS A 3 -5.51 5.37 -57.21
C LYS A 3 -4.65 6.33 -56.37
N MET A 4 -4.52 7.56 -56.87
CA MET A 4 -4.03 8.72 -56.15
C MET A 4 -4.97 9.05 -54.98
N PHE A 5 -4.43 9.18 -53.76
CA PHE A 5 -5.14 9.82 -52.65
C PHE A 5 -4.57 11.21 -52.39
N HIS A 6 -5.48 12.18 -52.43
CA HIS A 6 -5.25 13.61 -52.31
C HIS A 6 -4.84 14.03 -50.89
N HIS A 7 -3.76 14.79 -50.82
CA HIS A 7 -3.38 15.63 -49.70
C HIS A 7 -4.41 16.75 -49.51
N ARG A 8 -5.11 16.81 -48.37
CA ARG A 8 -5.80 18.04 -47.93
C ARG A 8 -4.94 18.75 -46.89
N LYS A 9 -4.41 19.91 -47.28
CA LYS A 9 -3.81 20.89 -46.37
C LYS A 9 -4.93 21.58 -45.60
N ILE A 10 -4.86 21.56 -44.27
CA ILE A 10 -5.64 22.42 -43.40
C ILE A 10 -4.71 23.57 -42.99
N SER A 11 -5.02 24.76 -43.49
CA SER A 11 -4.47 26.04 -43.06
C SER A 11 -5.62 26.89 -42.53
N VAL A 12 -5.27 27.97 -41.83
CA VAL A 12 -6.15 29.05 -41.33
C VAL A 12 -6.71 28.69 -39.93
N GLN A 13 -6.58 29.49 -38.86
CA GLN A 13 -6.47 30.94 -38.76
C GLN A 13 -5.74 31.38 -37.48
N LEU A 14 -4.87 32.36 -37.66
CA LEU A 14 -4.19 33.17 -36.64
C LEU A 14 -5.22 34.14 -36.03
N PHE A 15 -5.44 34.12 -34.71
CA PHE A 15 -6.14 35.18 -34.00
C PHE A 15 -5.16 35.91 -33.09
N VAL A 16 -4.71 37.07 -33.58
CA VAL A 16 -4.08 38.12 -32.80
C VAL A 16 -5.20 39.00 -32.26
N LEU A 17 -5.28 39.15 -30.94
CA LEU A 17 -5.93 40.33 -30.36
C LEU A 17 -5.13 40.81 -29.16
N ALA A 18 -4.49 41.94 -29.39
CA ALA A 18 -3.86 42.79 -28.40
C ALA A 18 -4.93 43.36 -27.45
N GLY A 19 -4.63 43.29 -26.16
CA GLY A 19 -5.38 43.94 -25.10
C GLY A 19 -4.42 44.47 -24.05
N MET A 20 -3.69 45.54 -24.40
CA MET A 20 -3.06 46.43 -23.40
C MET A 20 -4.16 47.20 -22.70
N ALA A 21 -4.29 47.03 -21.38
CA ALA A 21 -4.85 48.04 -20.51
C ALA A 21 -4.03 48.06 -19.23
N MET A 22 -3.31 49.17 -19.06
CA MET A 22 -2.69 49.58 -17.81
C MET A 22 -3.73 49.57 -16.70
N PHE A 23 -3.40 48.98 -15.55
CA PHE A 23 -3.98 49.45 -14.30
C PHE A 23 -2.91 49.64 -13.23
N ALA A 24 -3.11 50.76 -12.55
CA ALA A 24 -2.24 51.44 -11.64
C ALA A 24 -1.68 50.58 -10.50
N VAL A 25 -0.44 50.93 -10.18
CA VAL A 25 0.23 50.78 -8.88
C VAL A 25 -0.74 51.06 -7.72
N TRP A 26 -0.91 50.09 -6.83
CA TRP A 26 -1.33 50.34 -5.46
C TRP A 26 -0.31 49.74 -4.51
N VAL A 27 0.52 50.62 -3.96
CA VAL A 27 1.41 50.34 -2.83
C VAL A 27 0.54 50.45 -1.57
N CYS A 28 0.22 49.30 -0.97
CA CYS A 28 -0.17 49.26 0.43
C CYS A 28 0.95 48.55 1.21
N MET A 29 1.73 49.35 1.93
CA MET A 29 2.56 48.90 3.04
C MET A 29 1.63 48.32 4.12
N GLY A 30 1.55 47.00 4.16
CA GLY A 30 0.96 46.22 5.24
C GLY A 30 2.09 45.61 6.08
N GLN A 31 2.26 46.16 7.26
CA GLN A 31 3.31 45.85 8.22
C GLN A 31 2.94 44.61 9.06
N ALA A 32 3.95 43.77 9.30
CA ALA A 32 4.10 42.81 10.40
C ALA A 32 3.15 41.59 10.50
N ALA A 33 3.69 40.42 10.14
CA ALA A 33 3.73 39.25 11.03
C ALA A 33 4.78 38.27 10.48
N SER A 34 6.01 38.35 10.97
CA SER A 34 7.01 37.30 10.77
C SER A 34 6.64 36.10 11.64
N THR A 35 5.85 35.17 11.10
CA THR A 35 5.71 33.83 11.67
C THR A 35 7.02 33.09 11.48
N GLN A 36 7.80 33.00 12.56
CA GLN A 36 8.95 32.09 12.65
C GLN A 36 8.51 30.68 12.24
N PRO A 37 9.21 29.98 11.33
CA PRO A 37 9.08 28.54 11.25
C PRO A 37 9.57 27.96 12.57
N LYS A 38 8.61 27.47 13.33
CA LYS A 38 8.75 26.65 14.53
C LYS A 38 9.84 25.61 14.30
N ALA A 39 10.86 25.65 15.15
CA ALA A 39 11.93 24.66 15.20
C ALA A 39 11.35 23.25 15.05
N ALA A 40 11.84 22.53 14.04
CA ALA A 40 11.62 21.11 13.91
C ALA A 40 12.07 20.45 15.21
N ARG A 41 11.14 19.75 15.88
CA ARG A 41 11.49 18.83 16.96
C ARG A 41 12.49 17.82 16.40
N PRO A 42 13.51 17.42 17.17
CA PRO A 42 14.36 16.31 16.78
C PRO A 42 13.48 15.08 16.58
N ALA A 43 13.62 14.45 15.40
CA ALA A 43 13.16 13.10 15.15
C ALA A 43 14.03 12.16 16.00
N ALA A 44 13.55 11.83 17.18
CA ALA A 44 14.07 10.77 18.01
C ALA A 44 12.92 10.37 18.90
N ASP A 45 12.21 9.32 18.52
CA ASP A 45 11.67 8.33 19.44
C ASP A 45 11.29 7.11 18.59
N ASP A 46 12.03 6.01 18.80
CA ASP A 46 11.82 4.66 18.27
C ASP A 46 10.51 4.01 18.80
N ASP A 47 9.44 4.81 18.91
CA ASP A 47 8.20 4.45 19.60
C ASP A 47 7.36 3.44 18.83
N ASP A 48 7.51 3.33 17.51
CA ASP A 48 6.70 2.41 16.72
C ASP A 48 7.02 0.94 17.03
N ILE A 49 8.30 0.62 17.29
CA ILE A 49 8.71 -0.75 17.65
C ILE A 49 8.29 -1.10 19.08
N ASP A 50 8.49 -0.17 20.02
CA ASP A 50 8.13 -0.36 21.41
C ASP A 50 6.61 -0.39 21.62
N PHE A 51 5.86 0.36 20.81
CA PHE A 51 4.40 0.31 20.77
C PHE A 51 3.91 -1.08 20.33
N VAL A 52 4.48 -1.65 19.27
CA VAL A 52 4.12 -3.01 18.81
C VAL A 52 4.51 -4.06 19.83
N LEU A 53 5.70 -3.98 20.43
CA LEU A 53 6.14 -4.90 21.49
C LEU A 53 5.21 -4.87 22.72
N LYS A 54 4.67 -3.70 23.07
CA LYS A 54 3.73 -3.53 24.21
C LYS A 54 2.32 -4.03 23.93
N HIS A 55 1.89 -4.05 22.67
CA HIS A 55 0.52 -4.44 22.28
C HIS A 55 0.41 -5.85 21.69
N ALA A 56 1.52 -6.60 21.62
CA ALA A 56 1.49 -8.03 21.37
C ALA A 56 0.94 -8.76 22.62
N THR A 57 -0.38 -8.73 22.81
CA THR A 57 -1.04 -9.49 23.88
C THR A 57 -1.16 -10.96 23.49
N PRO A 58 -0.84 -11.91 24.39
CA PRO A 58 -1.03 -13.34 24.16
C PRO A 58 -2.53 -13.63 24.06
N THR A 59 -2.97 -14.18 22.92
CA THR A 59 -4.34 -14.66 22.75
C THR A 59 -4.54 -15.92 23.59
N THR A 60 -5.30 -15.80 24.67
CA THR A 60 -5.87 -16.93 25.41
C THR A 60 -6.80 -17.71 24.47
N ALA A 61 -6.45 -18.97 24.19
CA ALA A 61 -7.19 -19.88 23.32
C ALA A 61 -8.64 -20.13 23.82
N PRO A 62 -9.60 -20.37 22.91
CA PRO A 62 -9.75 -21.72 22.38
C PRO A 62 -10.02 -21.83 20.87
N ALA A 63 -9.82 -23.05 20.37
CA ALA A 63 -9.99 -23.58 19.01
C ALA A 63 -8.83 -23.30 18.03
N THR A 64 -7.99 -24.32 17.85
CA THR A 64 -6.94 -24.48 16.86
C THR A 64 -7.39 -23.91 15.51
N SER A 65 -6.85 -22.74 15.17
CA SER A 65 -7.00 -22.15 13.84
C SER A 65 -5.94 -22.78 12.93
N PRO A 66 -6.22 -23.08 11.65
CA PRO A 66 -5.25 -23.70 10.72
C PRO A 66 -3.92 -22.93 10.59
N ALA A 67 -3.86 -21.68 11.06
CA ALA A 67 -2.67 -20.85 11.07
C ALA A 67 -1.62 -21.26 12.12
N ASP A 68 -2.02 -21.82 13.27
CA ASP A 68 -1.05 -22.32 14.27
C ASP A 68 -0.37 -23.61 13.80
N GLU A 69 -1.07 -24.41 13.00
CA GLU A 69 -0.50 -25.61 12.37
C GLU A 69 0.50 -25.28 11.25
N LEU A 70 0.38 -24.09 10.63
CA LEU A 70 1.28 -23.70 9.53
C LEU A 70 2.72 -23.49 10.01
N PHE A 71 2.94 -23.04 11.24
CA PHE A 71 4.28 -22.70 11.71
C PHE A 71 4.90 -23.69 12.69
N GLY A 72 4.09 -24.49 13.41
CA GLY A 72 4.59 -25.51 14.36
C GLY A 72 5.66 -24.99 15.34
N THR A 73 6.32 -25.89 16.07
CA THR A 73 7.52 -25.57 16.87
C THR A 73 8.78 -25.51 15.99
N SER A 74 8.66 -24.97 14.78
CA SER A 74 9.78 -24.92 13.85
C SER A 74 10.81 -23.88 14.33
N LYS A 75 12.02 -24.37 14.65
CA LYS A 75 13.16 -23.48 14.95
C LYS A 75 13.43 -22.62 13.72
N PRO A 76 13.83 -21.34 13.89
CA PRO A 76 14.21 -20.50 12.76
C PRO A 76 15.39 -21.16 12.02
N SER A 77 15.12 -21.76 10.88
CA SER A 77 16.15 -22.24 9.98
C SER A 77 16.66 -21.08 9.12
N ARG A 78 17.83 -21.26 8.53
CA ARG A 78 18.33 -20.37 7.47
C ARG A 78 17.30 -20.32 6.34
N PRO A 79 17.07 -19.16 5.69
CA PRO A 79 16.15 -19.08 4.57
C PRO A 79 16.66 -19.92 3.42
N THR A 80 15.74 -20.47 2.62
CA THR A 80 16.09 -21.19 1.39
C THR A 80 16.68 -20.21 0.36
N ARG A 81 16.13 -19.00 0.32
CA ARG A 81 16.56 -17.92 -0.56
C ARG A 81 17.61 -17.02 0.09
N THR A 82 18.59 -16.60 -0.71
CA THR A 82 19.68 -15.72 -0.25
C THR A 82 19.26 -14.26 -0.11
N ASP A 83 18.22 -13.83 -0.81
CA ASP A 83 17.69 -12.47 -0.81
C ASP A 83 16.52 -12.27 0.17
N ALA A 84 16.22 -13.29 0.99
CA ALA A 84 15.20 -13.18 2.01
C ALA A 84 15.68 -12.39 3.22
N LEU A 85 14.84 -11.48 3.72
CA LEU A 85 15.13 -10.61 4.84
C LEU A 85 14.35 -11.07 6.08
N PRO A 86 14.96 -11.07 7.28
CA PRO A 86 14.25 -11.46 8.49
C PRO A 86 13.22 -10.40 8.86
N GLY A 87 12.00 -10.81 9.18
CA GLY A 87 10.94 -9.86 9.50
C GLY A 87 9.67 -10.51 10.03
N VAL A 88 8.63 -9.68 10.14
CA VAL A 88 7.35 -10.06 10.73
C VAL A 88 6.22 -9.41 9.95
N ILE A 89 5.17 -10.18 9.68
CA ILE A 89 3.92 -9.70 9.08
C ILE A 89 2.84 -9.68 10.14
N VAL A 90 2.19 -8.53 10.31
CA VAL A 90 1.02 -8.36 11.17
C VAL A 90 -0.22 -8.30 10.27
N LEU A 91 -1.14 -9.21 10.50
CA LEU A 91 -2.42 -9.28 9.81
C LEU A 91 -3.47 -8.42 10.53
N SER A 92 -4.53 -8.07 9.81
CA SER A 92 -5.63 -7.25 10.35
C SER A 92 -6.43 -7.94 11.44
N ASP A 93 -6.38 -9.28 11.53
CA ASP A 93 -6.99 -10.08 12.60
C ASP A 93 -6.14 -10.11 13.89
N GLY A 94 -4.98 -9.44 13.89
CA GLY A 94 -4.05 -9.41 15.01
C GLY A 94 -3.01 -10.52 14.99
N LYS A 95 -3.10 -11.49 14.05
CA LYS A 95 -2.09 -12.54 13.93
C LYS A 95 -0.77 -11.95 13.48
N THR A 96 0.29 -12.45 14.10
CA THR A 96 1.66 -12.03 13.84
C THR A 96 2.45 -13.22 13.32
N LEU A 97 2.99 -13.09 12.11
CA LEU A 97 3.70 -14.15 11.40
C LEU A 97 5.18 -13.79 11.33
N PRO A 98 6.07 -14.40 12.15
CA PRO A 98 7.51 -14.20 12.04
C PRO A 98 8.11 -15.08 10.94
N GLY A 99 9.09 -14.55 10.21
CA GLY A 99 9.83 -15.36 9.24
C GLY A 99 10.71 -14.55 8.29
N TRP A 100 11.26 -15.27 7.32
CA TRP A 100 12.07 -14.71 6.25
C TRP A 100 11.17 -14.23 5.12
N LEU A 101 11.14 -12.91 4.96
CA LEU A 101 10.35 -12.20 3.97
C LEU A 101 11.09 -12.15 2.64
N TYR A 102 10.38 -12.36 1.54
CA TYR A 102 10.94 -12.13 0.20
C TYR A 102 9.85 -11.81 -0.81
N THR A 103 10.26 -11.26 -1.95
CA THR A 103 9.38 -10.89 -3.05
C THR A 103 9.79 -11.65 -4.33
N THR A 104 9.23 -11.27 -5.48
CA THR A 104 9.79 -11.68 -6.77
C THR A 104 11.24 -11.23 -6.88
N ALA A 105 12.16 -12.15 -7.17
CA ALA A 105 13.59 -11.84 -7.30
C ALA A 105 13.82 -10.68 -8.27
N GLU A 106 14.76 -9.79 -7.93
CA GLU A 106 15.19 -8.66 -8.78
C GLU A 106 14.06 -7.68 -9.14
N LYS A 107 12.95 -7.69 -8.39
CA LYS A 107 11.81 -6.81 -8.62
C LYS A 107 11.58 -5.89 -7.44
N ASP A 108 11.80 -4.60 -7.68
CA ASP A 108 11.51 -3.52 -6.73
C ASP A 108 10.02 -3.32 -6.55
N PHE A 109 9.64 -2.65 -5.46
CA PHE A 109 8.26 -2.22 -5.28
C PHE A 109 7.94 -1.06 -6.22
N ASP A 110 6.85 -1.20 -6.98
CA ASP A 110 6.33 -0.14 -7.84
C ASP A 110 5.27 0.64 -7.05
N VAL A 111 5.64 1.84 -6.59
CA VAL A 111 4.78 2.70 -5.78
C VAL A 111 4.40 3.96 -6.55
N PHE A 112 3.11 4.17 -6.79
CA PHE A 112 2.59 5.40 -7.38
C PHE A 112 2.35 6.44 -6.29
N ILE A 113 3.13 7.53 -6.33
CA ILE A 113 3.02 8.64 -5.38
C ILE A 113 2.02 9.65 -5.95
N ASP A 114 0.89 9.83 -5.26
CA ASP A 114 -0.19 10.68 -5.77
C ASP A 114 0.19 12.17 -5.82
N ALA A 115 1.01 12.64 -4.87
CA ALA A 115 1.46 14.04 -4.81
C ALA A 115 2.30 14.42 -6.04
N ASP A 116 3.19 13.53 -6.46
CA ASP A 116 4.12 13.75 -7.58
C ASP A 116 3.58 13.23 -8.92
N LYS A 117 2.46 12.48 -8.89
CA LYS A 117 1.87 11.77 -10.04
C LYS A 117 2.89 10.93 -10.82
N ARG A 118 3.81 10.26 -10.11
CA ARG A 118 4.86 9.42 -10.70
C ARG A 118 4.99 8.08 -10.00
N TRP A 119 5.55 7.11 -10.74
CA TRP A 119 5.97 5.83 -10.20
C TRP A 119 7.38 5.93 -9.63
N VAL A 120 7.58 5.37 -8.45
CA VAL A 120 8.88 5.22 -7.79
C VAL A 120 9.14 3.74 -7.57
N HIS A 121 10.36 3.31 -7.91
CA HIS A 121 10.85 1.97 -7.63
C HIS A 121 11.55 1.97 -6.29
N VAL A 122 11.10 1.12 -5.37
CA VAL A 122 11.64 0.99 -4.02
C VAL A 122 12.24 -0.41 -3.86
N PRO A 123 13.58 -0.56 -3.81
CA PRO A 123 14.21 -1.84 -3.56
C PRO A 123 13.76 -2.42 -2.22
N PHE A 124 13.45 -3.72 -2.17
CA PHE A 124 12.99 -4.35 -0.93
C PHE A 124 14.01 -4.23 0.22
N LEU A 125 15.31 -4.25 -0.12
CA LEU A 125 16.40 -4.08 0.84
C LEU A 125 16.38 -2.72 1.56
N ASN A 126 15.78 -1.70 0.96
CA ASN A 126 15.72 -0.35 1.51
C ASN A 126 14.49 -0.13 2.40
N VAL A 127 13.63 -1.14 2.58
CA VAL A 127 12.38 -1.01 3.32
C VAL A 127 12.58 -1.49 4.76
N LEU A 128 12.28 -0.62 5.73
CA LEU A 128 12.23 -0.96 7.16
C LEU A 128 10.83 -1.44 7.57
N SER A 129 9.79 -0.76 7.10
CA SER A 129 8.42 -1.17 7.35
C SER A 129 7.46 -0.79 6.22
N ILE A 130 6.38 -1.55 6.10
CA ILE A 130 5.28 -1.28 5.17
C ILE A 130 4.00 -1.30 5.99
N THR A 131 3.21 -0.23 5.94
CA THR A 131 1.93 -0.12 6.65
C THR A 131 0.79 0.09 5.66
N ALA A 132 -0.27 -0.71 5.79
CA ALA A 132 -1.51 -0.50 5.08
C ALA A 132 -2.29 0.66 5.72
N VAL A 133 -2.62 1.66 4.92
CA VAL A 133 -3.52 2.76 5.24
C VAL A 133 -4.84 2.50 4.52
N VAL A 134 -5.90 2.29 5.29
CA VAL A 134 -7.23 2.04 4.74
C VAL A 134 -7.86 3.38 4.35
N ASP A 135 -8.10 3.57 3.06
CA ASP A 135 -8.69 4.80 2.52
C ASP A 135 -10.22 4.76 2.49
N GLU A 136 -10.76 3.60 2.13
CA GLU A 136 -12.20 3.41 1.93
C GLU A 136 -12.58 1.96 2.26
N GLU A 137 -13.67 1.80 3.00
CA GLU A 137 -14.31 0.51 3.28
C GLU A 137 -15.80 0.65 3.03
N LYS A 138 -16.37 -0.27 2.24
CA LYS A 138 -17.81 -0.30 2.00
C LYS A 138 -18.28 -1.65 1.50
N MET A 139 -19.56 -1.91 1.72
CA MET A 139 -20.29 -2.99 1.04
C MET A 139 -20.73 -2.47 -0.32
N GLU A 140 -20.22 -3.05 -1.41
CA GLU A 140 -20.64 -2.69 -2.76
C GLU A 140 -21.77 -3.63 -3.24
N PRO A 141 -22.88 -3.09 -3.75
CA PRO A 141 -23.93 -3.91 -4.33
C PRO A 141 -23.45 -4.51 -5.65
N GLU A 142 -23.71 -5.80 -5.82
CA GLU A 142 -23.47 -6.49 -7.07
C GLU A 142 -24.44 -6.00 -8.13
N TRP A 143 -23.88 -5.71 -9.30
CA TRP A 143 -24.63 -5.30 -10.46
C TRP A 143 -24.14 -6.05 -11.69
N ARG A 144 -25.04 -6.22 -12.64
CA ARG A 144 -24.75 -6.71 -13.99
C ARG A 144 -25.35 -5.76 -15.00
N TRP A 145 -24.81 -5.75 -16.21
CA TRP A 145 -25.50 -5.11 -17.33
C TRP A 145 -26.83 -5.82 -17.57
N LYS A 146 -27.89 -5.05 -17.84
CA LYS A 146 -29.19 -5.60 -18.17
C LYS A 146 -29.10 -6.50 -19.41
N GLU A 147 -28.52 -5.95 -20.46
CA GLU A 147 -28.28 -6.57 -21.77
C GLU A 147 -26.95 -6.06 -22.35
N MET A 148 -26.33 -6.83 -23.25
CA MET A 148 -25.06 -6.45 -23.89
C MET A 148 -25.25 -5.15 -24.70
N GLY A 149 -24.51 -4.10 -24.35
CA GLY A 149 -24.57 -2.80 -25.03
C GLY A 149 -25.61 -1.82 -24.46
N VAL A 150 -26.44 -2.23 -23.50
CA VAL A 150 -27.34 -1.32 -22.79
C VAL A 150 -26.66 -0.83 -21.51
N PRO A 151 -26.45 0.48 -21.30
CA PRO A 151 -25.74 1.02 -20.14
C PRO A 151 -26.56 1.00 -18.83
N GLU A 152 -27.61 0.18 -18.77
CA GLU A 152 -28.47 0.03 -17.60
C GLU A 152 -27.89 -1.04 -16.68
N LYS A 153 -27.59 -0.64 -15.43
CA LYS A 153 -27.11 -1.55 -14.39
C LYS A 153 -28.29 -2.12 -13.63
N VAL A 154 -28.37 -3.44 -13.53
CA VAL A 154 -29.36 -4.15 -12.73
C VAL A 154 -28.66 -4.72 -11.50
N PHE A 155 -29.10 -4.30 -10.32
CA PHE A 155 -28.59 -4.80 -9.05
C PHE A 155 -29.19 -6.17 -8.72
N THR A 156 -28.37 -7.10 -8.24
CA THR A 156 -28.79 -8.47 -7.93
C THR A 156 -29.34 -8.62 -6.51
N GLY A 157 -29.20 -7.58 -5.68
CA GLY A 157 -29.54 -7.59 -4.25
C GLY A 157 -28.47 -8.23 -3.36
N ARG A 158 -27.36 -8.73 -3.92
CA ARG A 158 -26.20 -9.22 -3.16
C ARG A 158 -25.20 -8.09 -2.97
N GLU A 159 -24.44 -8.14 -1.90
CA GLU A 159 -23.36 -7.21 -1.61
C GLU A 159 -22.06 -7.97 -1.34
N TYR A 160 -20.94 -7.30 -1.55
CA TYR A 160 -19.61 -7.81 -1.22
C TYR A 160 -18.76 -6.71 -0.57
N PRO A 161 -17.89 -7.08 0.40
CA PRO A 161 -17.04 -6.11 1.04
C PRO A 161 -15.93 -5.69 0.08
N THR A 162 -15.66 -4.40 0.03
CA THR A 162 -14.55 -3.81 -0.70
C THR A 162 -13.74 -2.92 0.21
N ARG A 163 -12.43 -2.95 0.00
CA ARG A 163 -11.48 -2.11 0.72
C ARG A 163 -10.45 -1.53 -0.24
N ARG A 164 -10.14 -0.25 -0.05
CA ARG A 164 -9.05 0.44 -0.76
C ARG A 164 -7.92 0.78 0.18
N PHE A 165 -6.70 0.56 -0.28
CA PHE A 165 -5.49 0.78 0.47
C PHE A 165 -4.57 1.78 -0.22
N ARG A 166 -3.97 2.64 0.61
CA ARG A 166 -2.67 3.24 0.35
C ARG A 166 -1.64 2.53 1.21
N TRP A 167 -0.40 2.52 0.75
CA TRP A 167 0.70 1.87 1.43
C TRP A 167 1.72 2.93 1.84
N LYS A 168 2.07 2.93 3.12
CA LYS A 168 3.14 3.77 3.68
C LYS A 168 4.40 2.92 3.84
N PHE A 169 5.45 3.25 3.13
CA PHE A 169 6.77 2.66 3.24
C PHE A 169 7.63 3.55 4.14
N HIS A 170 8.28 2.95 5.13
CA HIS A 170 9.37 3.56 5.88
C HIS A 170 10.68 3.00 5.37
N LEU A 171 11.57 3.87 4.91
CA LEU A 171 12.82 3.48 4.28
C LEU A 171 13.99 3.54 5.27
N ILE A 172 15.13 2.96 4.88
CA ILE A 172 16.37 2.94 5.68
C ILE A 172 17.00 4.32 5.90
N ASP A 173 16.62 5.33 5.11
CA ASP A 173 17.05 6.72 5.23
C ASP A 173 16.09 7.58 6.07
N ASP A 174 15.20 6.92 6.83
CA ASP A 174 14.11 7.51 7.62
C ASP A 174 13.08 8.31 6.81
N SER A 175 13.15 8.25 5.47
CA SER A 175 12.12 8.84 4.63
C SER A 175 10.87 7.96 4.61
N THR A 176 9.73 8.60 4.34
CA THR A 176 8.45 7.90 4.19
C THR A 176 7.83 8.17 2.84
N LEU A 177 7.41 7.11 2.17
CA LEU A 177 6.70 7.17 0.90
C LEU A 177 5.28 6.65 1.09
N THR A 178 4.29 7.41 0.64
CA THR A 178 2.88 6.98 0.70
C THR A 178 2.31 6.94 -0.71
N GLY A 179 1.76 5.80 -1.11
CA GLY A 179 1.27 5.62 -2.47
C GLY A 179 0.50 4.33 -2.70
N VAL A 180 0.16 4.09 -3.96
CA VAL A 180 -0.53 2.87 -4.40
C VAL A 180 0.51 1.87 -4.92
N VAL A 181 0.40 0.60 -4.52
CA VAL A 181 1.32 -0.47 -4.93
C VAL A 181 0.74 -1.24 -6.12
N LYS A 182 1.58 -1.53 -7.11
CA LYS A 182 1.21 -2.29 -8.31
C LYS A 182 1.12 -3.81 -8.06
N GLY A 183 0.24 -4.23 -7.14
CA GLY A 183 -0.12 -5.64 -6.94
C GLY A 183 1.08 -6.58 -6.80
N GLN A 184 1.85 -6.46 -5.71
CA GLN A 184 3.12 -7.17 -5.56
C GLN A 184 3.06 -8.24 -4.46
N PRO A 185 3.51 -9.47 -4.75
CA PRO A 185 3.45 -10.56 -3.78
C PRO A 185 4.59 -10.47 -2.78
N VAL A 186 4.27 -10.68 -1.50
CA VAL A 186 5.21 -10.90 -0.41
C VAL A 186 5.01 -12.32 0.10
N TRP A 187 6.12 -13.03 0.26
CA TRP A 187 6.15 -14.38 0.79
C TRP A 187 6.87 -14.38 2.13
N LEU A 188 6.54 -15.35 2.96
CA LEU A 188 7.16 -15.57 4.26
C LEU A 188 7.56 -17.04 4.38
N GLU A 189 8.80 -17.28 4.79
CA GLU A 189 9.35 -18.62 5.06
C GLU A 189 9.80 -18.74 6.52
N LEU A 190 9.39 -19.82 7.19
CA LEU A 190 9.89 -20.17 8.52
C LEU A 190 10.11 -21.68 8.59
N GLY A 191 11.36 -22.13 8.68
CA GLY A 191 11.64 -23.56 8.66
C GLY A 191 11.32 -24.18 7.30
N GLN A 192 10.45 -25.20 7.31
CA GLN A 192 9.88 -25.81 6.10
C GLN A 192 8.54 -25.17 5.70
N ALA A 193 7.98 -24.31 6.56
CA ALA A 193 6.72 -23.66 6.30
C ALA A 193 6.91 -22.46 5.37
N LYS A 194 6.02 -22.35 4.39
CA LYS A 194 5.95 -21.23 3.46
C LYS A 194 4.54 -20.69 3.44
N VAL A 195 4.40 -19.38 3.67
CA VAL A 195 3.12 -18.67 3.67
C VAL A 195 3.14 -17.60 2.60
N GLY A 196 2.06 -17.55 1.81
CA GLY A 196 1.87 -16.57 0.75
C GLY A 196 1.31 -17.18 -0.54
N PRO A 197 1.21 -16.38 -1.62
CA PRO A 197 1.62 -14.98 -1.66
C PRO A 197 0.63 -14.07 -0.92
N MET A 198 1.13 -13.19 -0.07
CA MET A 198 0.36 -12.07 0.47
C MET A 198 0.48 -10.90 -0.49
N LEU A 199 -0.62 -10.54 -1.13
CA LEU A 199 -0.62 -9.56 -2.23
C LEU A 199 -0.79 -8.13 -1.69
N LEU A 200 0.19 -7.27 -1.94
CA LEU A 200 0.09 -5.84 -1.69
C LEU A 200 -0.57 -5.16 -2.90
N HIS A 201 -1.85 -4.83 -2.78
CA HIS A 201 -2.64 -4.23 -3.86
C HIS A 201 -3.44 -3.01 -3.39
N GLU A 202 -3.92 -2.21 -4.34
CA GLU A 202 -4.79 -1.05 -4.04
C GLU A 202 -6.16 -1.51 -3.53
N ARG A 203 -6.72 -2.59 -4.09
CA ARG A 203 -8.11 -2.98 -3.88
C ARG A 203 -8.20 -4.43 -3.46
N SER A 204 -8.87 -4.66 -2.34
CA SER A 204 -9.30 -5.99 -1.93
C SER A 204 -10.81 -6.11 -2.05
N LYS A 205 -11.23 -7.23 -2.62
CA LYS A 205 -12.63 -7.60 -2.80
C LYS A 205 -12.84 -8.95 -2.12
N GLY A 206 -13.79 -9.01 -1.20
CA GLY A 206 -14.23 -10.27 -0.61
C GLY A 206 -15.27 -10.98 -1.46
N GLU A 207 -15.68 -12.14 -0.96
CA GLU A 207 -16.74 -12.95 -1.57
C GLU A 207 -18.13 -12.42 -1.19
N PHE A 208 -19.14 -12.92 -1.90
CA PHE A 208 -20.53 -12.61 -1.58
C PHE A 208 -20.87 -13.16 -0.19
N SER A 209 -21.64 -12.38 0.57
CA SER A 209 -22.05 -12.70 1.96
C SER A 209 -20.96 -12.57 3.03
N GLN A 210 -19.71 -12.27 2.67
CA GLN A 210 -18.67 -11.93 3.65
C GLN A 210 -18.90 -10.52 4.22
N LYS A 211 -18.50 -10.30 5.47
CA LYS A 211 -18.48 -8.97 6.09
C LYS A 211 -17.10 -8.32 5.92
N LEU A 212 -17.05 -7.00 6.11
CA LEU A 212 -15.78 -6.25 6.10
C LEU A 212 -14.74 -6.80 7.10
N ALA A 213 -15.19 -7.33 8.24
CA ALA A 213 -14.33 -7.92 9.27
C ALA A 213 -13.69 -9.26 8.85
N ASP A 214 -14.34 -10.00 7.96
CA ASP A 214 -13.85 -11.31 7.49
C ASP A 214 -12.72 -11.14 6.45
N LEU A 215 -12.59 -9.95 5.87
CA LEU A 215 -11.58 -9.63 4.86
C LEU A 215 -10.23 -9.36 5.54
N VAL A 216 -9.50 -10.42 5.84
CA VAL A 216 -8.15 -10.33 6.43
C VAL A 216 -7.15 -9.81 5.41
N TYR A 217 -6.33 -8.84 5.81
CA TYR A 217 -5.29 -8.25 4.97
C TYR A 217 -3.99 -8.05 5.75
N VAL A 218 -2.90 -7.79 5.02
CA VAL A 218 -1.63 -7.40 5.62
C VAL A 218 -1.75 -5.99 6.17
N LYS A 219 -1.75 -5.85 7.49
CA LYS A 219 -1.81 -4.56 8.17
C LYS A 219 -0.44 -3.90 8.18
N GLN A 220 0.58 -4.64 8.59
CA GLN A 220 1.96 -4.14 8.68
C GLN A 220 2.98 -5.23 8.33
N ILE A 221 4.11 -4.81 7.79
CA ILE A 221 5.30 -5.64 7.57
C ILE A 221 6.48 -4.91 8.21
N PHE A 222 7.26 -5.62 9.01
CA PHE A 222 8.50 -5.12 9.61
C PHE A 222 9.69 -5.95 9.12
N VAL A 223 10.73 -5.28 8.65
CA VAL A 223 12.01 -5.91 8.28
C VAL A 223 12.96 -5.73 9.45
N SER A 224 12.93 -6.66 10.41
CA SER A 224 13.76 -6.61 11.60
C SER A 224 14.00 -7.99 12.18
N LYS A 225 15.28 -8.38 12.25
CA LYS A 225 15.70 -9.62 12.92
C LYS A 225 15.37 -9.60 14.40
N ARG A 226 15.57 -8.47 15.09
CA ARG A 226 15.28 -8.32 16.53
C ARG A 226 13.81 -8.59 16.82
N LEU A 227 12.92 -8.05 15.99
CA LEU A 227 11.48 -8.20 16.17
C LEU A 227 11.03 -9.63 15.85
N MET A 228 11.56 -10.23 14.78
CA MET A 228 11.35 -11.65 14.46
C MET A 228 11.75 -12.57 15.62
N ASP A 229 12.96 -12.39 16.17
CA ASP A 229 13.46 -13.18 17.30
C ASP A 229 12.64 -12.97 18.59
N ALA A 230 12.07 -11.77 18.79
CA ALA A 230 11.21 -11.48 19.93
C ALA A 230 9.87 -12.21 19.84
N VAL A 231 9.24 -12.21 18.67
CA VAL A 231 7.96 -12.92 18.43
C VAL A 231 8.16 -14.44 18.55
N LEU A 232 9.27 -14.99 18.08
CA LEU A 232 9.57 -16.43 18.18
C LEU A 232 9.83 -16.93 19.61
N LYS A 233 10.07 -16.03 20.57
CA LYS A 233 10.33 -16.39 21.99
C LYS A 233 9.08 -16.36 22.86
N GLN A 234 7.99 -15.78 22.37
CA GLN A 234 6.70 -15.73 23.06
C GLN A 234 5.99 -17.08 22.96
#